data_AF-A0A2G9U1J2-F1
#
_entry.id   AF-A0A2G9U1J2-F1
#
_cell.length_a   1.000
_cell.length_b   1.000
_cell.length_c   1.000
_cell.angle_alpha   90.00
_cell.angle_beta   90.00
_cell.angle_gamma   90.00
#
_symmetry.space_group_name_H-M   'P 1'
#
loop_
_entity.id
_entity.type
_entity.pdbx_description
1 polymer ?
#
loop_
_entity_poly.entity_id
_entity_poly.type
_entity_poly.pdbx_seq_one_letter_code
_entity_poly.pdbx_strand_id
1 'polypeptide(L)'
;MFPFSANIARDSEIITDPSFTFTVSPPVRWTYYPPIAPTGNLQITNFFPGQSMTSAEALQSAQNEVMAAYLEALTEIPAVNTLGVTTTVTYSPDEISNCYTSQPIPGGTKIGYLAGGAVTQIAIVTLQQATATTCPLSTTMIQTGIGPYQEYTKTLTSTLNLRYQALFRSEVTINNN
;
A
#
# COMPACT_ATOMS: atom_id res chain seq x y z
N MET A 1 13.75 55.54 -31.36
CA MET A 1 12.59 55.40 -30.47
C MET A 1 11.75 54.24 -30.96
N PHE A 2 11.20 53.46 -30.02
CA PHE A 2 10.49 52.18 -30.11
C PHE A 2 11.36 50.91 -30.07
N PRO A 3 11.40 50.16 -28.93
CA PRO A 3 11.79 48.76 -28.90
C PRO A 3 10.57 47.85 -29.13
N PHE A 4 10.78 46.77 -29.88
CA PHE A 4 9.82 45.69 -30.11
C PHE A 4 10.08 44.56 -29.10
N SER A 5 9.00 43.91 -28.67
CA SER A 5 8.89 42.94 -27.58
C SER A 5 9.53 41.57 -27.86
N ALA A 6 9.93 40.86 -26.80
CA ALA A 6 9.89 39.40 -26.77
C ALA A 6 9.45 38.92 -25.37
N ASN A 7 8.35 38.16 -25.32
CA ASN A 7 7.90 37.45 -24.14
C ASN A 7 8.98 36.48 -23.69
N ILE A 8 9.40 36.58 -22.42
CA ILE A 8 10.32 35.64 -21.79
C ILE A 8 9.56 34.32 -21.60
N ALA A 9 9.72 33.39 -22.52
CA ALA A 9 9.45 31.98 -22.26
C ALA A 9 10.60 31.48 -21.37
N ARG A 10 10.27 31.20 -20.10
CA ARG A 10 11.20 30.58 -19.17
C ARG A 10 11.33 29.10 -19.54
N ASP A 11 12.46 28.69 -20.09
CA ASP A 11 12.84 27.27 -20.12
C ASP A 11 13.35 26.86 -18.74
N SER A 12 12.43 26.86 -17.77
CA SER A 12 12.56 26.03 -16.59
C SER A 12 12.09 24.63 -16.99
N GLU A 13 13.00 23.68 -17.15
CA GLU A 13 12.61 22.27 -17.14
C GLU A 13 12.02 21.98 -15.75
N ILE A 14 10.69 21.90 -15.69
CA ILE A 14 9.99 21.45 -14.50
C ILE A 14 10.28 19.95 -14.43
N ILE A 15 11.28 19.58 -13.62
CA ILE A 15 11.43 18.20 -13.17
C ILE A 15 10.14 17.88 -12.42
N THR A 16 9.23 17.19 -13.10
CA THR A 16 7.99 16.74 -12.51
C THR A 16 8.33 15.49 -11.71
N ASP A 17 7.96 15.49 -10.44
CA ASP A 17 8.15 14.34 -9.56
C ASP A 17 7.56 13.07 -10.21
N PRO A 18 8.37 12.04 -10.47
CA PRO A 18 7.88 10.86 -11.16
C PRO A 18 6.92 10.10 -10.25
N SER A 19 5.81 9.64 -10.83
CA SER A 19 4.86 8.75 -10.16
C SER A 19 4.92 7.36 -10.76
N PHE A 20 4.88 6.36 -9.89
CA PHE A 20 4.87 4.96 -10.26
C PHE A 20 3.60 4.33 -9.71
N THR A 21 2.96 3.52 -10.54
CA THR A 21 1.80 2.74 -10.14
C THR A 21 2.11 1.27 -10.34
N PHE A 22 1.89 0.47 -9.31
CA PHE A 22 2.11 -0.96 -9.35
C PHE A 22 1.02 -1.69 -8.56
N THR A 23 0.84 -2.97 -8.88
CA THR A 23 -0.16 -3.84 -8.26
C THR A 23 0.54 -4.97 -7.55
N VAL A 24 0.19 -5.19 -6.27
CA VAL A 24 0.79 -6.24 -5.43
C VAL A 24 -0.27 -6.90 -4.55
N SER A 25 -0.05 -8.16 -4.20
CA SER A 25 -0.67 -8.75 -3.01
C SER A 25 0.01 -8.17 -1.78
N PRO A 26 -0.72 -7.44 -0.91
CA PRO A 26 -0.09 -6.75 0.21
C PRO A 26 0.45 -7.76 1.23
N PRO A 27 1.65 -7.52 1.79
CA PRO A 27 2.15 -8.24 2.96
C PRO A 27 1.13 -8.24 4.10
N VAL A 28 1.17 -9.27 4.95
CA VAL A 28 0.24 -9.38 6.10
C VAL A 28 0.24 -8.12 6.96
N ARG A 29 1.41 -7.51 7.18
CA ARG A 29 1.59 -6.29 7.98
C ARG A 29 0.91 -5.05 7.36
N TRP A 30 0.55 -5.07 6.09
CA TRP A 30 -0.17 -3.97 5.43
C TRP A 30 -1.68 -4.11 5.56
N THR A 31 -2.15 -5.17 6.20
CA THR A 31 -3.57 -5.42 6.50
C THR A 31 -3.78 -5.34 8.00
N TYR A 32 -5.02 -5.14 8.42
CA TYR A 32 -5.39 -5.18 9.84
C TYR A 32 -6.53 -6.15 10.08
N TYR A 33 -6.65 -6.66 11.30
CA TYR A 33 -7.68 -7.66 11.63
C TYR A 33 -8.97 -7.03 12.14
N PRO A 34 -10.14 -7.63 11.84
CA PRO A 34 -11.39 -7.19 12.42
C PRO A 34 -11.55 -7.57 13.89
N PRO A 35 -12.25 -6.76 14.70
CA PRO A 35 -12.81 -7.22 15.96
C PRO A 35 -13.96 -8.20 15.66
N ILE A 36 -13.91 -9.43 16.18
CA ILE A 36 -14.87 -10.51 15.83
C ILE A 36 -16.18 -10.40 16.65
N ALA A 37 -16.50 -9.20 17.13
CA ALA A 37 -17.55 -8.88 18.10
C ALA A 37 -17.23 -9.29 19.55
N PRO A 38 -17.76 -8.54 20.55
CA PRO A 38 -17.54 -8.84 21.95
C PRO A 38 -18.37 -10.06 22.38
N THR A 39 -17.71 -11.12 22.84
CA THR A 39 -18.38 -12.20 23.58
C THR A 39 -18.15 -11.96 25.07
N GLY A 40 -18.93 -11.06 25.67
CA GLY A 40 -18.67 -10.55 27.02
C GLY A 40 -17.42 -9.65 27.08
N ASN A 41 -16.54 -9.85 28.07
CA ASN A 41 -15.29 -9.07 28.26
C ASN A 41 -14.10 -9.56 27.42
N LEU A 42 -14.28 -10.59 26.58
CA LEU A 42 -13.22 -11.14 25.73
C LEU A 42 -13.47 -10.72 24.28
N GLN A 43 -12.53 -9.94 23.74
CA GLN A 43 -12.43 -9.67 22.31
C GLN A 43 -11.78 -10.89 21.67
N ILE A 44 -12.56 -11.71 20.97
CA ILE A 44 -11.98 -12.74 20.11
C ILE A 44 -11.46 -12.00 18.87
N THR A 45 -10.18 -12.16 18.57
CA THR A 45 -9.58 -11.64 17.35
C THR A 45 -8.89 -12.80 16.65
N ASN A 46 -9.00 -12.84 15.32
CA ASN A 46 -8.36 -13.87 14.53
C ASN A 46 -7.56 -13.19 13.42
N PHE A 47 -6.26 -13.30 13.56
CA PHE A 47 -5.28 -12.55 12.82
C PHE A 47 -4.20 -13.47 12.27
N PHE A 48 -3.49 -12.99 11.25
CA PHE A 48 -2.27 -13.63 10.78
C PHE A 48 -1.08 -13.20 11.64
N PRO A 49 -0.05 -14.05 11.82
CA PRO A 49 1.19 -13.63 12.48
C PRO A 49 1.79 -12.39 11.80
N GLY A 50 2.08 -11.34 12.58
CA GLY A 50 2.64 -10.08 12.08
C GLY A 50 1.64 -9.10 11.46
N GLN A 51 0.34 -9.37 11.54
CA GLN A 51 -0.70 -8.46 11.07
C GLN A 51 -0.83 -7.23 11.98
N SER A 52 -1.12 -6.06 11.39
CA SER A 52 -1.35 -4.84 12.17
C SER A 52 -2.67 -4.91 12.92
N MET A 53 -2.76 -4.18 14.04
CA MET A 53 -3.98 -4.11 14.85
C MET A 53 -4.93 -3.04 14.32
N THR A 54 -4.40 -1.96 13.77
CA THR A 54 -5.21 -0.86 13.25
C THR A 54 -4.87 -0.53 11.80
N SER A 55 -5.80 0.13 11.12
CA SER A 55 -5.56 0.65 9.77
C SER A 55 -4.42 1.67 9.73
N ALA A 56 -4.23 2.47 10.79
CA ALA A 56 -3.14 3.45 10.87
C ALA A 56 -1.76 2.77 10.90
N GLU A 57 -1.60 1.71 11.71
CA GLU A 57 -0.36 0.93 11.77
C GLU A 57 -0.06 0.20 10.46
N ALA A 58 -1.12 -0.34 9.82
CA ALA A 58 -1.01 -1.01 8.54
C ALA A 58 -0.56 -0.05 7.43
N LEU A 59 -1.14 1.16 7.40
CA LEU A 59 -0.76 2.23 6.47
C LEU A 59 0.68 2.67 6.72
N GLN A 60 1.07 2.89 7.98
CA GLN A 60 2.44 3.27 8.32
C GLN A 60 3.45 2.20 7.89
N SER A 61 3.11 0.91 8.08
CA SER A 61 3.96 -0.20 7.65
C SER A 61 4.12 -0.23 6.13
N ALA A 62 3.02 -0.03 5.39
CA ALA A 62 3.06 0.07 3.93
C ALA A 62 3.93 1.24 3.45
N GLN A 63 3.77 2.42 4.05
CA GLN A 63 4.58 3.59 3.71
C GLN A 63 6.08 3.38 3.99
N ASN A 64 6.42 2.78 5.13
CA ASN A 64 7.80 2.52 5.52
C ASN A 64 8.47 1.48 4.62
N GLU A 65 7.79 0.38 4.32
CA GLU A 65 8.34 -0.69 3.48
C GLU A 65 8.49 -0.25 2.02
N VAL A 66 7.50 0.48 1.48
CA VAL A 66 7.62 1.07 0.13
C VAL A 66 8.75 2.09 0.09
N MET A 67 8.87 2.98 1.07
CA MET A 67 9.98 3.94 1.14
C MET A 67 11.34 3.24 1.24
N ALA A 68 11.45 2.18 2.04
CA ALA A 68 12.68 1.39 2.14
C ALA A 68 13.05 0.74 0.80
N ALA A 69 12.07 0.12 0.11
CA ALA A 69 12.29 -0.47 -1.21
C ALA A 69 12.70 0.58 -2.25
N TYR A 70 12.15 1.79 -2.20
CA TYR A 70 12.59 2.90 -3.05
C TYR A 70 14.02 3.33 -2.75
N LEU A 71 14.38 3.48 -1.46
CA LEU A 71 15.74 3.87 -1.10
C LEU A 71 16.75 2.81 -1.54
N GLU A 72 16.43 1.53 -1.38
CA GLU A 72 17.24 0.42 -1.88
C GLU A 72 17.41 0.50 -3.41
N ALA A 73 16.32 0.63 -4.15
CA ALA A 73 16.36 0.77 -5.61
C ALA A 73 17.17 2.00 -6.07
N LEU A 74 17.09 3.12 -5.34
CA LEU A 74 17.85 4.33 -5.66
C LEU A 74 19.34 4.19 -5.36
N THR A 75 19.73 3.41 -4.34
CA THR A 75 21.15 3.16 -4.06
C THR A 75 21.86 2.36 -5.15
N GLU A 76 21.12 1.62 -5.97
CA GLU A 76 21.68 0.93 -7.14
C GLU A 76 21.97 1.87 -8.32
N ILE A 77 21.43 3.10 -8.32
CA ILE A 77 21.61 4.07 -9.39
C ILE A 77 22.73 5.06 -9.01
N PRO A 78 23.92 5.01 -9.63
CA PRO A 78 25.09 5.79 -9.20
C PRO A 78 24.91 7.32 -9.31
N ALA A 79 23.94 7.78 -10.08
CA ALA A 79 23.74 9.19 -10.43
C ALA A 79 22.66 9.90 -9.57
N VAL A 80 21.95 9.19 -8.70
CA VAL A 80 20.86 9.78 -7.91
C VAL A 80 21.30 9.98 -6.46
N ASN A 81 21.31 11.24 -6.01
CA ASN A 81 21.52 11.56 -4.60
C ASN A 81 20.24 11.24 -3.81
N THR A 82 20.35 10.36 -2.81
CA THR A 82 19.22 9.94 -1.95
C THR A 82 18.93 10.93 -0.82
N LEU A 83 19.77 11.96 -0.61
CA LEU A 83 19.57 12.97 0.43
C LEU A 83 18.32 13.81 0.14
N GLY A 84 17.36 13.79 1.07
CA GLY A 84 16.13 14.57 0.99
C GLY A 84 15.06 14.00 0.06
N VAL A 85 15.24 12.76 -0.41
CA VAL A 85 14.22 12.04 -1.17
C VAL A 85 13.10 11.58 -0.23
N THR A 86 11.86 11.95 -0.55
CA THR A 86 10.68 11.47 0.17
C THR A 86 9.69 10.82 -0.79
N THR A 87 9.05 9.75 -0.33
CA THR A 87 8.04 9.04 -1.10
C THR A 87 6.66 9.26 -0.49
N THR A 88 5.69 9.67 -1.30
CA THR A 88 4.29 9.70 -0.87
C THR A 88 3.57 8.49 -1.45
N VAL A 89 3.11 7.59 -0.57
CA VAL A 89 2.42 6.36 -0.96
C VAL A 89 0.92 6.52 -0.70
N THR A 90 0.13 6.32 -1.75
CA THR A 90 -1.32 6.22 -1.65
C THR A 90 -1.70 4.75 -1.49
N TYR A 91 -2.07 4.37 -0.27
CA TYR A 91 -2.54 3.02 0.06
C TYR A 91 -3.71 3.10 1.06
N SER A 92 -4.67 2.20 0.91
CA SER A 92 -5.79 2.05 1.85
C SER A 92 -5.80 0.60 2.34
N PRO A 93 -5.38 0.36 3.60
CA PRO A 93 -5.38 -0.96 4.22
C PRO A 93 -6.79 -1.56 4.25
N ASP A 94 -6.87 -2.86 4.00
CA ASP A 94 -8.12 -3.60 4.17
C ASP A 94 -8.13 -4.36 5.49
N GLU A 95 -9.32 -4.43 6.08
CA GLU A 95 -9.63 -5.30 7.20
C GLU A 95 -9.77 -6.75 6.69
N ILE A 96 -8.88 -7.63 7.14
CA ILE A 96 -8.83 -9.03 6.70
C ILE A 96 -8.67 -9.94 7.92
N SER A 97 -9.59 -10.88 8.08
CA SER A 97 -9.53 -11.89 9.12
C SER A 97 -8.76 -13.12 8.63
N ASN A 98 -8.05 -13.77 9.55
CA ASN A 98 -7.64 -15.16 9.31
C ASN A 98 -8.87 -16.08 9.41
N CYS A 99 -8.81 -17.30 8.88
CA CYS A 99 -9.90 -18.28 9.04
C CYS A 99 -9.98 -18.77 10.49
N TYR A 100 -11.19 -18.85 11.05
CA TYR A 100 -11.46 -19.51 12.33
C TYR A 100 -12.75 -20.33 12.28
N THR A 101 -12.81 -21.39 13.07
CA THR A 101 -13.98 -22.25 13.22
C THR A 101 -14.72 -21.95 14.52
N SER A 102 -15.86 -22.61 14.73
CA SER A 102 -16.59 -22.68 16.01
C SER A 102 -17.32 -21.41 16.46
N GLN A 103 -17.26 -20.33 15.69
CA GLN A 103 -18.04 -19.11 15.91
C GLN A 103 -18.61 -18.60 14.57
N PRO A 104 -19.81 -17.97 14.57
CA PRO A 104 -20.33 -17.31 13.38
C PRO A 104 -19.42 -16.14 12.97
N ILE A 105 -18.99 -16.13 11.72
CA ILE A 105 -18.26 -15.03 11.09
C ILE A 105 -19.28 -14.01 10.59
N PRO A 106 -19.17 -12.72 10.98
CA PRO A 106 -20.09 -11.69 10.51
C PRO A 106 -20.06 -11.52 9.00
N GLY A 107 -21.23 -11.22 8.42
CA GLY A 107 -21.37 -10.88 7.01
C GLY A 107 -20.49 -9.72 6.57
N GLY A 108 -19.95 -9.80 5.36
CA GLY A 108 -19.01 -8.81 4.81
C GLY A 108 -17.56 -9.00 5.27
N THR A 109 -17.27 -9.92 6.20
CA THR A 109 -15.90 -10.22 6.62
C THR A 109 -15.09 -10.76 5.44
N LYS A 110 -13.90 -10.18 5.21
CA LYS A 110 -12.91 -10.69 4.25
C LYS A 110 -12.02 -11.71 4.96
N ILE A 111 -12.06 -12.97 4.54
CA ILE A 111 -11.21 -14.05 5.05
C ILE A 111 -10.02 -14.16 4.12
N GLY A 112 -8.80 -13.96 4.63
CA GLY A 112 -7.57 -14.02 3.84
C GLY A 112 -7.08 -15.44 3.58
N TYR A 113 -6.33 -15.60 2.50
CA TYR A 113 -5.44 -16.75 2.27
C TYR A 113 -3.99 -16.25 2.26
N LEU A 114 -3.18 -16.82 3.15
CA LEU A 114 -1.78 -16.44 3.33
C LEU A 114 -0.87 -17.34 2.49
N ALA A 115 -0.08 -16.74 1.60
CA ALA A 115 0.99 -17.42 0.88
C ALA A 115 2.20 -16.49 0.74
N GLY A 116 3.40 -17.01 1.03
CA GLY A 116 4.64 -16.23 0.89
C GLY A 116 4.73 -14.97 1.77
N GLY A 117 4.00 -14.90 2.88
CA GLY A 117 3.96 -13.72 3.77
C GLY A 117 3.00 -12.60 3.34
N ALA A 118 2.26 -12.78 2.25
CA ALA A 118 1.25 -11.86 1.74
C ALA A 118 -0.14 -12.48 1.74
N VAL A 119 -1.17 -11.63 1.81
CA VAL A 119 -2.55 -12.07 1.56
C VAL A 119 -2.74 -12.10 0.05
N THR A 120 -2.81 -13.29 -0.53
CA THR A 120 -2.87 -13.46 -1.99
C THR A 120 -4.29 -13.64 -2.51
N GLN A 121 -5.20 -14.09 -1.65
CA GLN A 121 -6.61 -14.26 -1.99
C GLN A 121 -7.50 -13.87 -0.82
N ILE A 122 -8.74 -13.47 -1.12
CA ILE A 122 -9.78 -13.22 -0.13
C ILE A 122 -11.07 -13.96 -0.49
N ALA A 123 -11.76 -14.47 0.53
CA ALA A 123 -13.13 -14.96 0.45
C ALA A 123 -14.03 -14.02 1.26
N ILE A 124 -15.23 -13.73 0.77
CA ILE A 124 -16.17 -12.81 1.44
C ILE A 124 -17.33 -13.61 2.04
N VAL A 125 -17.67 -13.34 3.30
CA VAL A 125 -18.90 -13.86 3.90
C VAL A 125 -20.11 -13.15 3.27
N THR A 126 -20.92 -13.87 2.51
CA THR A 126 -22.00 -13.32 1.68
C THR A 126 -23.36 -13.27 2.37
N LEU A 127 -23.54 -14.06 3.43
CA LEU A 127 -24.75 -14.02 4.27
C LEU A 127 -24.54 -13.08 5.46
N GLN A 128 -25.60 -12.83 6.23
CA GLN A 128 -25.50 -12.03 7.48
C GLN A 128 -24.47 -12.62 8.46
N GLN A 129 -24.32 -13.95 8.46
CA GLN A 129 -23.27 -14.67 9.16
C GLN A 129 -23.04 -16.03 8.50
N ALA A 130 -21.83 -16.58 8.61
CA ALA A 130 -21.52 -17.94 8.18
C ALA A 130 -20.51 -18.58 9.14
N THR A 131 -20.55 -19.89 9.33
CA THR A 131 -19.61 -20.60 10.21
C THR A 131 -18.67 -21.43 9.36
N ALA A 132 -17.35 -21.18 9.39
CA ALA A 132 -16.39 -22.03 8.72
C ALA A 132 -16.35 -23.43 9.36
N THR A 133 -16.33 -24.48 8.54
CA THR A 133 -16.30 -25.88 9.01
C THR A 133 -14.88 -26.42 9.10
N THR A 134 -13.96 -25.85 8.32
CA THR A 134 -12.54 -26.19 8.32
C THR A 134 -11.71 -24.92 8.15
N CYS A 135 -10.52 -24.91 8.74
CA CYS A 135 -9.53 -23.86 8.53
C CYS A 135 -8.13 -24.51 8.36
N PRO A 136 -7.31 -24.06 7.39
CA PRO A 136 -7.63 -23.04 6.38
C PRO A 136 -8.76 -23.50 5.45
N LEU A 137 -9.54 -22.55 4.94
CA LEU A 137 -10.58 -22.85 3.95
C LEU A 137 -9.89 -23.40 2.69
N SER A 138 -10.47 -24.45 2.11
CA SER A 138 -10.00 -24.97 0.82
C SER A 138 -10.28 -23.93 -0.27
N THR A 139 -9.29 -23.69 -1.14
CA THR A 139 -9.42 -22.80 -2.31
C THR A 139 -10.39 -23.32 -3.37
N THR A 140 -10.78 -24.60 -3.29
CA THR A 140 -11.69 -25.26 -4.23
C THR A 140 -13.05 -25.59 -3.63
N MET A 141 -13.23 -25.44 -2.32
CA MET A 141 -14.48 -25.79 -1.64
C MET A 141 -15.36 -24.56 -1.47
N ILE A 142 -16.58 -24.63 -2.00
CA ILE A 142 -17.60 -23.60 -1.75
C ILE A 142 -18.28 -23.96 -0.43
N GLN A 143 -18.11 -23.12 0.57
CA GLN A 143 -18.80 -23.26 1.84
C GLN A 143 -20.07 -22.40 1.84
N THR A 144 -21.18 -22.94 2.34
CA THR A 144 -22.44 -22.18 2.42
C THR A 144 -22.25 -20.86 3.17
N GLY A 145 -22.51 -19.76 2.48
CA GLY A 145 -22.41 -18.39 3.02
C GLY A 145 -21.00 -17.77 3.02
N ILE A 146 -19.99 -18.48 2.52
CA ILE A 146 -18.65 -17.96 2.28
C ILE A 146 -18.35 -18.10 0.78
N GLY A 147 -18.09 -16.99 0.10
CA GLY A 147 -17.76 -16.98 -1.32
C GLY A 147 -16.44 -17.71 -1.62
N PRO A 148 -16.17 -18.04 -2.90
CA PRO A 148 -14.89 -18.62 -3.29
C PRO A 148 -13.75 -17.62 -3.02
N TYR A 149 -12.54 -18.13 -2.84
CA TYR A 149 -11.35 -17.30 -2.84
C TYR A 149 -11.16 -16.63 -4.20
N GLN A 150 -10.95 -15.32 -4.18
CA GLN A 150 -10.63 -14.50 -5.33
C GLN A 150 -9.27 -13.86 -5.14
N GLU A 151 -8.55 -13.65 -6.24
CA GLU A 151 -7.26 -12.98 -6.23
C GLU A 151 -7.36 -11.62 -5.55
N TYR A 152 -6.44 -11.35 -4.63
CA TYR A 152 -6.39 -10.12 -3.86
C TYR A 152 -5.10 -9.38 -4.16
N THR A 153 -5.28 -8.27 -4.85
CA THR A 153 -4.21 -7.33 -5.17
C THR A 153 -4.67 -5.91 -4.92
N LYS A 154 -3.73 -5.04 -4.55
CA LYS A 154 -3.95 -3.61 -4.35
C LYS A 154 -3.04 -2.84 -5.28
N THR A 155 -3.61 -1.82 -5.91
CA THR A 155 -2.84 -0.83 -6.68
C THR A 155 -2.33 0.22 -5.72
N LEU A 156 -1.02 0.45 -5.75
CA LEU A 156 -0.34 1.52 -5.04
C LEU A 156 0.14 2.55 -6.05
N THR A 157 -0.04 3.82 -5.70
CA THR A 157 0.59 4.93 -6.41
C THR A 157 1.58 5.60 -5.48
N SER A 158 2.80 5.76 -5.98
CA SER A 158 3.92 6.34 -5.27
C SER A 158 4.49 7.51 -6.05
N THR A 159 4.61 8.67 -5.42
CA THR A 159 5.25 9.85 -5.99
C THR A 159 6.60 10.10 -5.32
N LEU A 160 7.65 10.14 -6.14
CA LEU A 160 9.00 10.41 -5.68
C LEU A 160 9.26 11.91 -5.69
N ASN A 161 9.50 12.49 -4.52
CA ASN A 161 9.84 13.90 -4.43
C ASN A 161 11.37 14.06 -4.47
N LEU A 162 11.88 14.59 -5.58
CA LEU A 162 13.31 14.84 -5.77
C LEU A 162 13.62 16.29 -5.42
N ARG A 163 13.98 16.57 -4.15
CA ARG A 163 14.46 17.90 -3.76
C ARG A 163 15.89 18.13 -4.25
N TYR A 164 16.05 18.36 -5.55
CA TYR A 164 17.33 18.78 -6.12
C TYR A 164 17.65 20.21 -5.68
N GLN A 165 18.55 20.39 -4.72
CA GLN A 165 19.26 21.67 -4.57
C GLN A 165 20.31 21.74 -5.68
N ALA A 166 19.98 22.39 -6.80
CA ALA A 166 20.96 22.67 -7.84
C ALA A 166 22.02 23.63 -7.28
N LEU A 167 23.17 23.10 -6.86
CA LEU A 167 24.34 23.90 -6.49
C LEU A 167 25.14 24.21 -7.75
N PHE A 168 24.97 25.41 -8.31
CA PHE A 168 25.83 25.87 -9.41
C PHE A 168 27.25 26.09 -8.90
N ARG A 169 28.19 25.22 -9.28
CA ARG A 169 29.62 25.29 -8.89
C ARG A 169 30.48 26.10 -9.86
N SER A 170 29.87 26.70 -10.87
CA SER A 170 30.52 27.53 -11.89
C SER A 170 29.85 28.90 -11.96
N GLU A 171 30.59 29.89 -12.44
CA GLU A 171 30.06 31.23 -12.71
C GLU A 171 28.90 31.15 -13.70
N VAL A 172 27.74 31.70 -13.33
CA VAL A 172 26.54 31.74 -14.16
C VAL A 172 26.52 33.10 -14.86
N THR A 173 26.92 33.13 -16.12
CA THR A 173 26.82 34.34 -16.94
C THR A 173 25.39 34.46 -17.49
N ILE A 174 24.65 35.43 -16.97
CA ILE A 174 23.34 35.80 -17.51
C ILE A 174 23.56 36.90 -18.55
N ASN A 175 23.54 36.52 -19.82
CA ASN A 175 23.54 37.50 -20.90
C ASN A 175 22.11 38.02 -21.08
N ASN A 176 21.91 39.28 -20.73
CA ASN A 176 20.72 40.01 -21.12
C ASN A 176 20.89 40.38 -22.60
N ASN A 177 20.11 39.74 -23.49
CA ASN A 177 19.91 40.27 -24.84
C ASN A 177 19.07 41.54 -24.78
#